data_AF-A0A2R7SE40-F1
#
_entry.id   AF-A0A2R7SE40-F1
#
_cell.length_a   1.000
_cell.length_b   1.000
_cell.length_c   1.000
_cell.angle_alpha   90.00
_cell.angle_beta   90.00
_cell.angle_gamma   90.00
#
_symmetry.space_group_name_H-M   'P 1'
#
loop_
_entity.id
_entity.type
_entity.pdbx_description
1 polymer ?
#
loop_
_entity_poly.entity_id
_entity_poly.type
_entity_poly.pdbx_seq_one_letter_code
_entity_poly.pdbx_strand_id
1 'polypeptide(L)'
;MPAFSIRKLPACVAAFSLFTSLAASAALPPDVQAKVDKAKAKLVTLAADPLVVAAVKEANAKGAPEMSNGKWVDLPDSDPFIQNILKAKVSRQFADWETKDDTINKLILRDQKGNLVASSVRPLIWNNAARPVFAQPIKGQPWAADEIKPDTSTQIPSVHVAAPVMDSGKAIGVVHTAVTAK
;
A
#
# COMPACT_ATOMS: atom_id res chain seq x y z
N MET A 1 -63.81 42.88 -25.85
CA MET A 1 -62.48 43.44 -26.19
C MET A 1 -61.65 43.52 -24.91
N PRO A 2 -60.32 43.34 -24.96
CA PRO A 2 -59.47 42.13 -25.00
C PRO A 2 -59.00 41.73 -23.55
N ALA A 3 -58.09 40.80 -23.22
CA ALA A 3 -57.15 39.94 -23.94
C ALA A 3 -56.75 38.74 -23.06
N PHE A 4 -56.45 37.61 -23.71
CA PHE A 4 -55.83 36.40 -23.16
C PHE A 4 -54.43 36.65 -22.58
N SER A 5 -54.03 35.85 -21.58
CA SER A 5 -52.62 35.46 -21.41
C SER A 5 -52.52 34.07 -20.78
N ILE A 6 -52.49 33.05 -21.64
CA ILE A 6 -52.07 31.68 -21.29
C ILE A 6 -50.65 31.54 -21.85
N ARG A 7 -49.65 31.54 -20.97
CA ARG A 7 -48.28 31.14 -21.36
C ARG A 7 -48.12 29.65 -21.06
N LYS A 8 -48.27 28.81 -22.09
CA LYS A 8 -47.75 27.44 -22.11
C LYS A 8 -46.27 27.53 -22.47
N LEU A 9 -45.38 27.14 -21.56
CA LEU A 9 -43.98 26.88 -21.88
C LEU A 9 -43.86 25.43 -22.37
N PRO A 10 -43.30 25.16 -23.56
CA PRO A 10 -43.04 23.81 -24.01
C PRO A 10 -41.81 23.24 -23.29
N ALA A 11 -41.95 22.01 -22.79
CA ALA A 11 -40.87 21.21 -22.22
C ALA A 11 -39.86 20.84 -23.32
N CYS A 12 -38.69 21.49 -23.32
CA CYS A 12 -37.52 20.99 -24.05
C CYS A 12 -36.82 19.94 -23.19
N VAL A 13 -37.12 18.67 -23.46
CA VAL A 13 -36.33 17.53 -22.96
C VAL A 13 -35.03 17.48 -23.77
N ALA A 14 -33.97 18.10 -23.25
CA ALA A 14 -32.62 17.90 -23.76
C ALA A 14 -32.08 16.58 -23.20
N ALA A 15 -32.13 15.52 -24.00
CA ALA A 15 -31.46 14.26 -23.71
C ALA A 15 -29.95 14.47 -23.82
N PHE A 16 -29.31 14.79 -22.69
CA PHE A 16 -27.87 14.85 -22.57
C PHE A 16 -27.35 13.41 -22.45
N SER A 17 -26.94 12.82 -23.58
CA SER A 17 -26.26 11.53 -23.60
C SER A 17 -24.93 11.65 -22.85
N LEU A 18 -24.89 11.20 -21.59
CA LEU A 18 -23.65 10.99 -20.87
C LEU A 18 -22.86 9.88 -21.58
N PHE A 19 -21.83 10.25 -22.33
CA PHE A 19 -20.72 9.35 -22.60
C PHE A 19 -19.99 9.08 -21.29
N THR A 20 -20.36 7.99 -20.62
CA THR A 20 -19.56 7.41 -19.55
C THR A 20 -18.30 6.81 -20.17
N SER A 21 -17.24 7.61 -20.27
CA SER A 21 -15.91 7.09 -20.53
C SER A 21 -15.52 6.17 -19.37
N LEU A 22 -15.69 4.85 -19.52
CA LEU A 22 -14.98 3.89 -18.69
C LEU A 22 -13.50 4.11 -18.97
N ALA A 23 -12.80 4.77 -18.05
CA ALA A 23 -11.35 4.75 -18.02
C ALA A 23 -10.93 3.29 -17.77
N ALA A 24 -10.70 2.54 -18.85
CA ALA A 24 -10.03 1.26 -18.79
C ALA A 24 -8.61 1.54 -18.30
N SER A 25 -8.28 1.09 -17.09
CA SER A 25 -6.91 1.06 -16.60
C SER A 25 -6.09 0.25 -17.62
N ALA A 26 -5.09 0.88 -18.23
CA ALA A 26 -4.24 0.19 -19.18
C ALA A 26 -3.46 -0.89 -18.43
N ALA A 27 -3.50 -2.14 -18.92
CA ALA A 27 -2.75 -3.23 -18.32
C ALA A 27 -1.25 -2.88 -18.27
N LEU A 28 -0.57 -3.33 -17.20
CA LEU A 28 0.87 -3.18 -17.07
C LEU A 28 1.59 -3.82 -18.28
N PRO A 29 2.73 -3.27 -18.73
CA PRO A 29 3.57 -3.94 -19.71
C PRO A 29 3.87 -5.40 -19.30
N PRO A 30 3.88 -6.37 -20.23
CA PRO A 30 3.98 -7.79 -19.88
C PRO A 30 5.21 -8.16 -19.04
N ASP A 31 6.34 -7.49 -19.27
CA ASP A 31 7.58 -7.68 -18.52
C ASP A 31 7.47 -7.14 -17.08
N VAL A 32 6.79 -6.00 -16.89
CA VAL A 32 6.48 -5.43 -15.57
C VAL A 32 5.48 -6.33 -14.84
N GLN A 33 4.45 -6.81 -15.53
CA GLN A 33 3.46 -7.73 -14.97
C GLN A 33 4.12 -9.01 -14.46
N ALA A 34 5.06 -9.59 -15.22
CA ALA A 34 5.80 -10.77 -14.78
C ALA A 34 6.63 -10.52 -13.49
N LYS A 35 7.26 -9.33 -13.37
CA LYS A 35 7.97 -8.93 -12.14
C LYS A 35 7.01 -8.78 -10.96
N VAL A 36 5.85 -8.17 -11.18
CA VAL A 36 4.79 -8.00 -10.17
C VAL A 36 4.29 -9.35 -9.67
N ASP A 37 4.02 -10.30 -10.58
CA ASP A 37 3.53 -11.63 -10.19
C ASP A 37 4.58 -12.43 -9.41
N LYS A 38 5.86 -12.35 -9.82
CA LYS A 38 6.98 -12.92 -9.06
C LYS A 38 7.07 -12.30 -7.66
N ALA A 39 6.98 -10.97 -7.56
CA ALA A 39 7.02 -10.26 -6.29
C ALA A 39 5.83 -10.61 -5.39
N LYS A 40 4.61 -10.77 -5.92
CA LYS A 40 3.42 -11.21 -5.16
C LYS A 40 3.66 -12.59 -4.53
N ALA A 41 4.09 -13.57 -5.32
CA ALA A 41 4.36 -14.92 -4.82
C ALA A 41 5.47 -14.91 -3.75
N LYS A 42 6.53 -14.12 -3.97
CA LYS A 42 7.61 -13.94 -3.02
C LYS A 42 7.11 -13.32 -1.71
N LEU A 43 6.34 -12.24 -1.76
CA LEU A 43 5.81 -11.58 -0.56
C LEU A 43 4.91 -12.49 0.25
N VAL A 44 4.12 -13.38 -0.37
CA VAL A 44 3.35 -14.39 0.37
C VAL A 44 4.28 -15.29 1.19
N THR A 45 5.39 -15.73 0.59
CA THR A 45 6.39 -16.55 1.28
C THR A 45 7.04 -15.78 2.44
N LEU A 46 7.44 -14.53 2.20
CA LEU A 46 8.07 -13.69 3.22
C LEU A 46 7.10 -13.31 4.35
N ALA A 47 5.83 -13.06 4.03
CA ALA A 47 4.79 -12.73 5.01
C ALA A 47 4.44 -13.91 5.92
N ALA A 48 4.70 -15.15 5.47
CA ALA A 48 4.55 -16.37 6.26
C ALA A 48 5.78 -16.71 7.10
N ASP A 49 6.88 -15.96 6.97
CA ASP A 49 8.10 -16.21 7.73
C ASP A 49 7.81 -16.08 9.26
N PRO A 50 8.25 -17.05 10.10
CA PRO A 50 7.97 -17.03 11.53
C PRO A 50 8.44 -15.74 12.23
N LEU A 51 9.55 -15.14 11.78
CA LEU A 51 10.05 -13.88 12.32
C LEU A 51 9.10 -12.72 12.02
N VAL A 52 8.51 -12.71 10.82
CA VAL A 52 7.54 -11.68 10.39
C VAL A 52 6.25 -11.84 11.17
N VAL A 53 5.70 -13.05 11.23
CA VAL A 53 4.48 -13.35 11.98
C VAL A 53 4.65 -12.98 13.46
N ALA A 54 5.76 -13.38 14.09
CA ALA A 54 6.05 -13.06 15.48
C ALA A 54 6.12 -11.54 15.73
N ALA A 55 6.80 -10.79 14.86
CA ALA A 55 6.93 -9.34 15.00
C ALA A 55 5.56 -8.62 14.93
N VAL A 56 4.68 -9.06 14.03
CA VAL A 56 3.32 -8.50 13.92
C VAL A 56 2.48 -8.85 15.14
N LYS A 57 2.56 -10.10 15.62
CA LYS A 57 1.84 -10.52 16.83
C LYS A 57 2.26 -9.71 18.05
N GLU A 58 3.58 -9.51 18.22
CA GLU A 58 4.13 -8.70 19.30
C GLU A 58 3.65 -7.23 19.21
N ALA A 59 3.72 -6.61 18.03
CA ALA A 59 3.25 -5.24 17.84
C ALA A 59 1.75 -5.10 18.13
N ASN A 60 0.94 -6.03 17.64
CA ASN A 60 -0.51 -6.04 17.89
C ASN A 60 -0.85 -6.24 19.37
N ALA A 61 -0.07 -7.04 20.11
CA ALA A 61 -0.27 -7.28 21.54
C ALA A 61 0.12 -6.09 22.41
N LYS A 62 1.21 -5.38 22.06
CA LYS A 62 1.64 -4.17 22.76
C LYS A 62 0.73 -2.98 22.50
N GLY A 63 0.10 -2.95 21.33
CA GLY A 63 -0.55 -1.75 20.80
C GLY A 63 0.46 -0.80 20.18
N ALA A 64 0.00 0.02 19.24
CA ALA A 64 0.85 1.02 18.61
C ALA A 64 1.06 2.23 19.55
N PRO A 65 2.25 2.83 19.57
CA PRO A 65 2.49 4.10 20.25
C PRO A 65 1.60 5.21 19.67
N GLU A 66 1.39 6.28 20.44
CA GLU A 66 0.64 7.48 19.99
C GLU A 66 1.43 8.33 18.97
N MET A 67 1.60 7.75 17.78
CA MET A 67 2.31 8.33 16.66
C MET A 67 1.35 8.66 15.51
N SER A 68 1.49 9.85 14.95
CA SER A 68 0.77 10.28 13.74
C SER A 68 1.74 10.40 12.57
N ASN A 69 1.22 10.49 11.34
CA ASN A 69 2.06 10.73 10.17
C ASN A 69 2.80 12.07 10.24
N GLY A 70 2.19 13.11 10.83
CA GLY A 70 2.85 14.41 11.05
C GLY A 70 4.01 14.28 12.02
N LYS A 71 3.75 13.75 13.23
CA LYS A 71 4.79 13.52 14.24
C LYS A 71 5.94 12.67 13.69
N TRP A 72 5.63 11.63 12.91
CA TRP A 72 6.62 10.75 12.31
C TRP A 72 7.58 11.49 11.38
N VAL A 73 7.07 12.38 10.53
CA VAL A 73 7.89 13.15 9.59
C VAL A 73 8.80 14.13 10.31
N ASP A 74 8.34 14.70 11.41
CA ASP A 74 9.10 15.69 12.19
C ASP A 74 10.29 15.09 12.96
N LEU A 75 10.35 13.77 13.13
CA LEU A 75 11.47 13.10 13.79
C LEU A 75 12.75 13.13 12.92
N PRO A 76 13.93 13.46 13.50
CA PRO A 76 15.19 13.32 12.79
C PRO A 76 15.56 11.84 12.60
N ASP A 77 16.31 11.48 11.56
CA ASP A 77 16.72 10.09 11.32
C ASP A 77 17.52 9.47 12.49
N SER A 78 18.20 10.29 13.28
CA SER A 78 18.93 9.88 14.49
C SER A 78 18.03 9.59 15.70
N ASP A 79 16.72 9.85 15.60
CA ASP A 79 15.78 9.65 16.70
C ASP A 79 15.77 8.17 17.16
N PRO A 80 15.88 7.90 18.48
CA PRO A 80 15.91 6.53 18.99
C PRO A 80 14.68 5.69 18.59
N PHE A 81 13.51 6.30 18.45
CA PHE A 81 12.30 5.62 18.01
C PHE A 81 12.45 5.08 16.58
N ILE A 82 12.94 5.91 15.66
CA ILE A 82 13.21 5.51 14.28
C ILE A 82 14.29 4.43 14.25
N GLN A 83 15.38 4.66 14.97
CA GLN A 83 16.52 3.75 15.01
C GLN A 83 16.13 2.37 15.55
N ASN A 84 15.26 2.31 16.57
CA ASN A 84 14.76 1.06 17.11
C ASN A 84 13.94 0.26 16.09
N ILE A 85 13.12 0.94 15.29
CA ILE A 85 12.35 0.29 14.21
C ILE A 85 13.31 -0.25 13.15
N LEU A 86 14.21 0.59 12.62
CA LEU A 86 15.12 0.20 11.53
C LEU A 86 16.16 -0.84 11.95
N LYS A 87 16.50 -0.90 13.24
CA LYS A 87 17.41 -1.91 13.83
C LYS A 87 16.65 -3.09 14.43
N ALA A 88 15.34 -3.23 14.23
CA ALA A 88 14.64 -4.43 14.65
C ALA A 88 15.19 -5.67 13.91
N LYS A 89 15.09 -6.86 14.53
CA LYS A 89 15.57 -8.12 13.92
C LYS A 89 14.94 -8.36 12.54
N VAL A 90 13.63 -8.13 12.42
CA VAL A 90 12.90 -8.28 11.16
C VAL A 90 13.28 -7.20 10.13
N SER A 91 13.60 -5.97 10.55
CA SER A 91 14.11 -4.92 9.66
C SER A 91 15.47 -5.27 9.05
N ARG A 92 16.39 -5.83 9.85
CA ARG A 92 17.66 -6.33 9.32
C ARG A 92 17.46 -7.51 8.38
N GLN A 93 16.51 -8.39 8.69
CA GLN A 93 16.17 -9.51 7.80
C GLN A 93 15.61 -9.03 6.46
N PHE A 94 14.79 -7.98 6.47
CA PHE A 94 14.28 -7.34 5.26
C PHE A 94 15.42 -6.76 4.41
N ALA A 95 16.34 -6.02 5.03
CA ALA A 95 17.52 -5.51 4.33
C ALA A 95 18.36 -6.65 3.72
N ASP A 96 18.58 -7.75 4.44
CA ASP A 96 19.29 -8.93 3.93
C ASP A 96 18.56 -9.59 2.74
N TRP A 97 17.23 -9.74 2.80
CA TRP A 97 16.45 -10.27 1.68
C TRP A 97 16.54 -9.42 0.43
N GLU A 98 16.54 -8.09 0.57
CA GLU A 98 16.70 -7.15 -0.54
C GLU A 98 18.08 -7.26 -1.21
N THR A 99 19.13 -7.68 -0.50
CA THR A 99 20.45 -7.93 -1.12
C THR A 99 20.48 -9.18 -2.00
N LYS A 100 19.52 -10.09 -1.82
CA LYS A 100 19.46 -11.41 -2.49
C LYS A 100 18.43 -11.44 -3.62
N ASP A 101 17.66 -10.37 -3.79
CA ASP A 101 16.55 -10.31 -4.74
C ASP A 101 16.40 -8.89 -5.27
N ASP A 102 16.66 -8.71 -6.57
CA ASP A 102 16.59 -7.42 -7.25
C ASP A 102 15.17 -7.02 -7.65
N THR A 103 14.18 -7.88 -7.43
CA THR A 103 12.78 -7.64 -7.83
C THR A 103 11.96 -6.89 -6.77
N ILE A 104 12.45 -6.86 -5.54
CA ILE A 104 11.80 -6.19 -4.40
C ILE A 104 12.76 -5.19 -3.76
N ASN A 105 12.25 -4.02 -3.40
CA ASN A 105 13.01 -3.05 -2.61
C ASN A 105 12.10 -2.44 -1.54
N LYS A 106 12.69 -1.97 -0.43
CA LYS A 106 11.94 -1.30 0.64
C LYS A 106 10.76 -2.15 1.14
N LEU A 107 11.09 -3.32 1.68
CA LEU A 107 10.15 -4.12 2.45
C LEU A 107 9.73 -3.35 3.69
N ILE A 108 8.43 -3.21 3.88
CA ILE A 108 7.82 -2.54 5.02
C ILE A 108 6.75 -3.46 5.61
N LEU A 109 6.82 -3.64 6.93
CA LEU A 109 5.89 -4.43 7.71
C LEU A 109 4.94 -3.50 8.48
N ARG A 110 3.64 -3.79 8.40
CA ARG A 110 2.60 -3.06 9.12
C ARG A 110 1.73 -3.98 9.98
N ASP A 111 1.26 -3.44 11.09
CA ASP A 111 0.35 -4.12 12.01
C ASP A 111 -1.09 -4.18 11.44
N GLN A 112 -2.04 -4.74 12.21
CA GLN A 112 -3.44 -4.89 11.76
C GLN A 112 -4.17 -3.55 11.54
N LYS A 113 -3.61 -2.44 12.05
CA LYS A 113 -4.15 -1.08 11.94
C LYS A 113 -3.36 -0.22 10.96
N GLY A 114 -2.39 -0.80 10.25
CA GLY A 114 -1.57 -0.10 9.27
C GLY A 114 -0.40 0.70 9.83
N ASN A 115 -0.12 0.61 11.14
CA ASN A 115 1.04 1.25 11.75
C ASN A 115 2.32 0.51 11.39
N LEU A 116 3.42 1.23 11.31
CA LEU A 116 4.73 0.68 11.01
C LEU A 116 5.21 -0.23 12.16
N VAL A 117 5.60 -1.45 11.81
CA VAL A 117 6.22 -2.42 12.72
C VAL A 117 7.71 -2.53 12.45
N ALA A 118 8.07 -2.57 11.17
CA ALA A 118 9.45 -2.69 10.72
C ALA A 118 9.59 -2.25 9.27
N SER A 119 10.81 -1.91 8.88
CA SER A 119 11.16 -1.59 7.50
C SER A 119 12.68 -1.66 7.29
N SER A 120 13.11 -1.99 6.07
CA SER A 120 14.53 -1.94 5.67
C SER A 120 15.07 -0.50 5.56
N VAL A 121 14.19 0.46 5.25
CA VAL A 121 14.49 1.91 5.20
C VAL A 121 13.33 2.71 5.79
N ARG A 122 13.56 3.95 6.23
CA ARG A 122 12.50 4.81 6.78
C ARG A 122 11.42 5.07 5.71
N PRO A 123 10.16 4.64 5.89
CA PRO A 123 9.08 5.02 5.00
C PRO A 123 8.63 6.47 5.26
N LEU A 124 8.03 7.11 4.26
CA LEU A 124 7.52 8.49 4.37
C LEU A 124 6.40 8.63 5.42
N ILE A 125 5.62 7.56 5.65
CA ILE A 125 4.45 7.58 6.54
C ILE A 125 4.47 6.45 7.56
N TRP A 126 4.10 6.81 8.78
CA TRP A 126 3.96 5.91 9.92
C TRP A 126 2.75 4.98 9.78
N ASN A 127 1.55 5.52 9.54
CA ASN A 127 0.32 4.78 9.35
C ASN A 127 -0.14 4.86 7.89
N ASN A 128 -0.50 3.70 7.33
CA ASN A 128 -0.89 3.54 5.93
C ASN A 128 -2.26 2.89 5.73
N ALA A 129 -3.11 2.89 6.77
CA ALA A 129 -4.35 2.11 6.79
C ALA A 129 -5.30 2.41 5.62
N ALA A 130 -5.36 3.68 5.20
CA ALA A 130 -6.27 4.14 4.17
C ALA A 130 -5.76 3.91 2.72
N ARG A 131 -4.49 3.52 2.52
CA ARG A 131 -3.94 3.34 1.17
C ARG A 131 -4.25 1.94 0.63
N PRO A 132 -4.49 1.78 -0.69
CA PRO A 132 -4.78 0.48 -1.29
C PRO A 132 -3.76 -0.62 -0.98
N VAL A 133 -2.46 -0.27 -0.96
CA VAL A 133 -1.34 -1.19 -0.65
C VAL A 133 -1.43 -1.81 0.76
N PHE A 134 -2.25 -1.26 1.66
CA PHE A 134 -2.60 -1.88 2.93
C PHE A 134 -4.05 -2.36 2.97
N ALA A 135 -5.00 -1.49 2.57
CA ALA A 135 -6.43 -1.72 2.72
C ALA A 135 -6.95 -2.91 1.90
N GLN A 136 -6.29 -3.24 0.78
CA GLN A 136 -6.64 -4.41 -0.02
C GLN A 136 -6.05 -5.70 0.57
N PRO A 137 -4.74 -5.81 0.85
CA PRO A 137 -4.18 -7.07 1.31
C PRO A 137 -4.60 -7.46 2.72
N ILE A 138 -4.89 -6.52 3.62
CA ILE A 138 -5.37 -6.86 4.98
C ILE A 138 -6.72 -7.61 4.96
N LYS A 139 -7.41 -7.70 3.81
CA LYS A 139 -8.59 -8.56 3.60
C LYS A 139 -8.24 -10.05 3.42
N GLY A 140 -6.95 -10.40 3.44
CA GLY A 140 -6.46 -11.78 3.40
C GLY A 140 -6.00 -12.27 2.03
N GLN A 141 -5.78 -11.38 1.06
CA GLN A 141 -5.30 -11.76 -0.28
C GLN A 141 -4.13 -10.87 -0.74
N PRO A 142 -3.14 -11.40 -1.49
CA PRO A 142 -2.10 -10.56 -2.07
C PRO A 142 -2.67 -9.53 -3.05
N TRP A 143 -2.05 -8.36 -3.10
CA TRP A 143 -2.50 -7.26 -3.95
C TRP A 143 -1.31 -6.60 -4.66
N ALA A 144 -1.58 -6.06 -5.84
CA ALA A 144 -0.66 -5.15 -6.52
C ALA A 144 -1.47 -3.99 -7.13
N ALA A 145 -0.82 -2.84 -7.26
CA ALA A 145 -1.34 -1.77 -8.10
C ALA A 145 -1.36 -2.23 -9.56
N ASP A 146 -2.29 -1.70 -10.34
CA ASP A 146 -2.42 -1.91 -11.78
C ASP A 146 -1.76 -0.79 -12.60
N GLU A 147 -1.11 0.15 -11.93
CA GLU A 147 -0.49 1.34 -12.51
C GLU A 147 0.97 1.51 -12.08
N ILE A 148 1.78 2.09 -12.96
CA ILE A 148 3.15 2.52 -12.65
C ILE A 148 3.09 3.94 -12.12
N LYS A 149 3.58 4.17 -10.90
CA LYS A 149 3.72 5.49 -10.29
C LYS A 149 5.10 5.67 -9.68
N PRO A 150 5.64 6.90 -9.61
CA PRO A 150 6.84 7.15 -8.82
C PRO A 150 6.60 6.74 -7.37
N ASP A 151 7.48 5.89 -6.85
CA ASP A 151 7.41 5.53 -5.44
C ASP A 151 7.72 6.74 -4.56
N THR A 152 6.86 7.03 -3.59
CA THR A 152 6.94 8.27 -2.78
C THR A 152 8.26 8.47 -2.03
N SER A 153 9.01 7.40 -1.74
CA SER A 153 10.26 7.49 -0.97
C SER A 153 11.50 7.48 -1.88
N THR A 154 11.45 6.81 -3.03
CA THR A 154 12.60 6.64 -3.94
C THR A 154 12.49 7.45 -5.23
N GLN A 155 11.29 7.93 -5.57
CA GLN A 155 10.94 8.56 -6.85
C GLN A 155 11.16 7.67 -8.09
N ILE A 156 11.42 6.37 -7.88
CA ILE A 156 11.61 5.40 -8.96
C ILE A 156 10.22 4.97 -9.48
N PRO A 157 9.97 4.99 -10.81
CA PRO A 157 8.74 4.43 -11.39
C PRO A 157 8.58 2.97 -10.96
N SER A 158 7.49 2.69 -10.24
CA SER A 158 7.30 1.39 -9.59
C SER A 158 5.82 0.99 -9.55
N VAL A 159 5.60 -0.30 -9.33
CA VAL A 159 4.30 -0.87 -8.98
C VAL A 159 4.34 -1.30 -7.52
N HIS A 160 3.37 -0.87 -6.71
CA HIS A 160 3.28 -1.30 -5.31
C HIS A 160 2.71 -2.72 -5.24
N VAL A 161 3.34 -3.57 -4.42
CA VAL A 161 2.94 -4.97 -4.23
C VAL A 161 2.90 -5.29 -2.75
N ALA A 162 1.93 -6.09 -2.32
CA ALA A 162 1.71 -6.40 -0.91
C ALA A 162 1.10 -7.79 -0.69
N ALA A 163 1.38 -8.37 0.48
CA ALA A 163 0.78 -9.62 0.94
C ALA A 163 0.37 -9.52 2.41
N PRO A 164 -0.75 -10.16 2.81
CA PRO A 164 -1.13 -10.23 4.21
C PRO A 164 -0.19 -11.13 5.00
N VAL A 165 0.08 -10.73 6.24
CA VAL A 165 0.64 -11.61 7.27
C VAL A 165 -0.53 -12.33 7.91
N MET A 166 -0.56 -13.66 7.81
CA MET A 166 -1.67 -14.48 8.29
C MET A 166 -1.32 -15.16 9.62
N ASP A 167 -2.27 -15.21 10.55
CA ASP A 167 -2.23 -16.05 11.74
C ASP A 167 -3.60 -16.70 11.91
N SER A 168 -3.61 -18.04 11.98
CA SER A 168 -4.84 -18.83 12.21
C SER A 168 -5.99 -18.47 11.24
N GLY A 169 -5.67 -18.24 9.97
CA GLY A 169 -6.64 -17.88 8.92
C GLY A 169 -7.07 -16.41 8.90
N LYS A 170 -6.57 -15.58 9.82
CA LYS A 170 -6.85 -14.14 9.87
C LYS A 170 -5.63 -13.32 9.45
N ALA A 171 -5.83 -12.28 8.64
CA ALA A 171 -4.79 -11.29 8.38
C ALA A 171 -4.55 -10.44 9.64
N ILE A 172 -3.31 -10.42 10.13
CA ILE A 172 -2.88 -9.68 11.33
C ILE A 172 -1.97 -8.50 11.00
N GLY A 173 -1.56 -8.36 9.74
CA GLY A 173 -0.68 -7.31 9.26
C GLY A 173 -0.44 -7.42 7.75
N VAL A 174 0.44 -6.58 7.23
CA VAL A 174 0.76 -6.54 5.79
C VAL A 174 2.25 -6.30 5.58
N VAL A 175 2.87 -7.12 4.74
CA VAL A 175 4.19 -6.81 4.13
C VAL A 175 3.94 -6.17 2.78
N HIS A 176 4.62 -5.07 2.47
CA HIS A 176 4.55 -4.42 1.15
C HIS A 176 5.93 -3.94 0.69
N THR A 177 6.04 -3.75 -0.62
CA THR A 177 7.27 -3.38 -1.34
C THR A 177 6.91 -2.56 -2.59
N ALA A 178 7.92 -2.05 -3.28
CA ALA A 178 7.80 -1.47 -4.62
C ALA A 178 8.62 -2.28 -5.62
N VAL A 179 8.01 -2.62 -6.75
CA VAL A 179 8.66 -3.30 -7.89
C VAL A 179 9.01 -2.26 -8.92
N THR A 180 10.29 -2.10 -9.23
CA THR A 180 10.74 -1.11 -10.22
C THR A 180 10.25 -1.46 -11.63
N ALA A 181 9.65 -0.50 -12.31
CA ALA A 181 9.15 -0.61 -13.68
C ALA A 181 10.18 -0.12 -14.70
N LYS A 182 11.34 -0.76 -14.71
CA LYS A 182 12.43 -0.54 -15.68
C LYS A 182 12.75 -1.84 -16.42
#